data_AF-A0A924GXI7-F1
#
_entry.id   AF-A0A924GXI7-F1
#
_cell.length_a   1.000
_cell.length_b   1.000
_cell.length_c   1.000
_cell.angle_alpha   90.00
_cell.angle_beta   90.00
_cell.angle_gamma   90.00
#
_symmetry.space_group_name_H-M   'P 1'
#
loop_
_entity.id
_entity.type
_entity.pdbx_description
1 polymer ?
#
loop_
_entity_poly.entity_id
_entity_poly.type
_entity_poly.pdbx_seq_one_letter_code
_entity_poly.pdbx_strand_id
1 'polypeptide(L)'
;MAKIPAGIAKAKPITPANHLYFGDNLGVLRESIASESVDLVYLDPPFNSSRDYNVLFSSPKGGESSAQITAFEDSWHWGEQAEQEFAEIVQGQNTNVAEMM
;
A
#
# COMPACT_ATOMS: atom_id res chain seq x y z
N MET A 1 -3.78 64.37 -2.63
CA MET A 1 -4.53 63.38 -1.82
C MET A 1 -4.77 62.14 -2.67
N ALA A 2 -3.96 61.09 -2.48
CA ALA A 2 -4.16 59.81 -3.17
C ALA A 2 -4.71 58.79 -2.16
N LYS A 3 -5.87 58.20 -2.47
CA LYS A 3 -6.49 57.11 -1.70
C LYS A 3 -5.66 55.83 -1.86
N ILE A 4 -5.34 55.18 -0.75
CA ILE A 4 -4.77 53.82 -0.72
C ILE A 4 -5.93 52.84 -0.96
N PRO A 5 -5.87 51.91 -1.93
CA PRO A 5 -6.87 50.86 -2.03
C PRO A 5 -6.57 49.75 -1.01
N ALA A 6 -7.64 49.25 -0.42
CA ALA A 6 -7.68 48.22 0.59
C ALA A 6 -6.95 46.95 0.16
N GLY A 7 -6.27 46.32 1.12
CA GLY A 7 -5.55 45.06 0.96
C GLY A 7 -6.47 43.96 0.45
N ILE A 8 -6.07 43.32 -0.64
CA ILE A 8 -6.63 42.04 -1.06
C ILE A 8 -6.09 40.99 -0.08
N ALA A 9 -6.96 40.46 0.77
CA ALA A 9 -6.63 39.30 1.58
C ALA A 9 -6.24 38.15 0.63
N LYS A 10 -5.02 37.62 0.77
CA LYS A 10 -4.63 36.40 0.07
C LYS A 10 -5.48 35.26 0.62
N ALA A 11 -6.29 34.63 -0.23
CA ALA A 11 -6.98 33.40 0.13
C ALA A 11 -5.92 32.35 0.52
N LYS A 12 -6.06 31.78 1.71
CA LYS A 12 -5.23 30.66 2.16
C LYS A 12 -5.55 29.47 1.25
N PRO A 13 -4.56 28.76 0.68
CA PRO A 13 -4.86 27.56 -0.09
C PRO A 13 -5.55 26.59 0.86
N ILE A 14 -6.73 26.13 0.50
CA ILE A 14 -7.32 24.94 1.10
C ILE A 14 -6.49 23.76 0.58
N THR A 15 -5.40 23.42 1.26
CA THR A 15 -4.78 22.12 1.04
C THR A 15 -5.86 21.08 1.34
N PRO A 16 -6.22 20.18 0.39
CA PRO A 16 -7.18 19.13 0.69
C PRO A 16 -6.67 18.35 1.92
N ALA A 17 -7.60 18.03 2.82
CA ALA A 17 -7.24 17.26 4.01
C ALA A 17 -6.70 15.89 3.57
N ASN A 18 -5.52 15.54 4.04
CA ASN A 18 -4.98 14.19 3.83
C ASN A 18 -5.77 13.23 4.72
N HIS A 19 -6.18 12.08 4.17
CA HIS A 19 -6.91 11.06 4.89
C HIS A 19 -6.01 9.84 5.12
N LEU A 20 -6.08 9.27 6.33
CA LEU A 20 -5.45 8.00 6.67
C LEU A 20 -6.55 7.00 6.98
N TYR A 21 -6.59 5.90 6.24
CA TYR A 21 -7.50 4.80 6.48
C TYR A 21 -6.73 3.64 7.13
N PHE A 22 -7.37 2.96 8.07
CA PHE A 22 -6.79 1.81 8.76
C PHE A 22 -7.68 0.59 8.55
N GLY A 23 -7.13 -0.49 7.99
CA GLY A 23 -7.85 -1.71 7.70
C GLY A 23 -7.28 -2.45 6.49
N ASP A 24 -8.01 -3.48 6.05
CA ASP A 24 -7.76 -4.14 4.77
C ASP A 24 -7.95 -3.15 3.60
N ASN A 25 -7.04 -3.18 2.63
CA ASN A 25 -7.02 -2.17 1.57
C ASN A 25 -8.22 -2.29 0.63
N LEU A 26 -8.70 -3.50 0.35
CA LEU A 26 -9.78 -3.74 -0.60
C LEU A 26 -11.10 -3.29 -0.01
N GLY A 27 -11.36 -3.61 1.27
CA GLY A 27 -12.52 -3.11 2.02
C GLY A 27 -12.55 -1.59 2.08
N VAL A 28 -11.42 -0.96 2.45
CA VAL A 28 -11.31 0.51 2.52
C VAL A 28 -11.59 1.16 1.16
N LEU A 29 -10.99 0.65 0.09
CA LEU A 29 -11.17 1.20 -1.25
C LEU A 29 -12.62 1.10 -1.72
N ARG A 30 -13.33 0.00 -1.39
CA ARG A 30 -14.73 -0.22 -1.78
C ARG A 30 -15.72 0.61 -0.98
N GLU A 31 -15.50 0.75 0.32
CA GLU A 31 -16.50 1.34 1.23
C GLU A 31 -16.31 2.83 1.48
N SER A 32 -15.06 3.30 1.42
CA SER A 32 -14.69 4.62 1.93
C SER A 32 -14.14 5.59 0.88
N ILE A 33 -13.84 5.11 -0.32
CA ILE A 33 -13.27 5.91 -1.41
C ILE A 33 -14.23 5.89 -2.60
N ALA A 34 -14.56 7.06 -3.14
CA ALA A 34 -15.50 7.17 -4.25
C ALA A 34 -14.90 6.61 -5.55
N SER A 35 -15.72 5.97 -6.38
CA SER A 35 -15.33 5.55 -7.72
C SER A 35 -14.82 6.74 -8.55
N GLU A 36 -13.84 6.49 -9.41
CA GLU A 36 -13.29 7.49 -10.35
C GLU A 36 -12.77 8.78 -9.67
N SER A 37 -12.38 8.71 -8.40
CA SER A 37 -11.90 9.86 -7.61
C SER A 37 -10.39 9.93 -7.40
N VAL A 38 -9.64 8.94 -7.91
CA VAL A 38 -8.19 8.80 -7.71
C VAL A 38 -7.45 8.92 -9.04
N ASP A 39 -6.58 9.93 -9.16
CA ASP A 39 -5.78 10.19 -10.36
C ASP A 39 -4.45 9.43 -10.39
N LEU A 40 -3.84 9.20 -9.22
CA LEU A 40 -2.52 8.58 -9.08
C LEU A 40 -2.48 7.64 -7.87
N VAL A 41 -1.93 6.45 -8.10
CA VAL A 41 -1.76 5.41 -7.09
C VAL A 41 -0.26 5.10 -6.97
N TYR A 42 0.28 5.17 -5.75
CA TYR A 42 1.60 4.67 -5.42
C TYR A 42 1.44 3.42 -4.55
N LEU A 43 1.94 2.28 -5.00
CA LEU A 43 1.84 1.00 -4.30
C LEU A 43 3.22 0.32 -4.25
N ASP A 44 3.52 -0.25 -3.10
CA ASP A 44 4.69 -1.10 -2.85
C ASP A 44 4.21 -2.38 -2.15
N PRO A 45 3.54 -3.31 -2.87
CA PRO A 45 3.02 -4.53 -2.27
C PRO A 45 4.18 -5.42 -1.77
N PRO A 46 3.95 -6.27 -0.76
CA PRO A 46 4.99 -7.17 -0.25
C PRO A 46 5.56 -8.04 -1.39
N PHE A 47 6.88 -8.17 -1.43
CA PHE A 47 7.57 -8.98 -2.43
C PHE A 47 7.36 -10.47 -2.14
N ASN A 48 6.61 -11.18 -3.00
CA ASN A 48 6.67 -12.64 -3.07
C ASN A 48 8.00 -13.04 -3.74
N SER A 49 9.03 -13.17 -2.91
CA SER A 49 10.38 -13.49 -3.38
C SER A 49 10.72 -14.97 -3.26
N SER A 50 9.84 -15.78 -2.66
CA SER A 50 10.05 -17.22 -2.38
C SER A 50 11.43 -17.52 -1.78
N ARG A 51 11.96 -16.59 -0.96
CA ARG A 51 13.29 -16.68 -0.36
C ARG A 51 13.19 -16.58 1.15
N ASP A 52 13.70 -17.61 1.82
CA ASP A 52 14.00 -17.55 3.24
C ASP A 52 15.19 -16.62 3.47
N TYR A 53 14.94 -15.46 4.08
CA TYR A 53 16.02 -14.59 4.52
C TYR A 53 16.58 -15.14 5.84
N ASN A 54 17.68 -15.89 5.76
CA ASN A 54 18.42 -16.33 6.93
C ASN A 54 19.29 -15.17 7.44
N VAL A 55 18.93 -14.55 8.57
CA VAL A 55 19.84 -13.60 9.24
C VAL A 55 20.89 -14.41 9.99
N LEU A 56 22.12 -14.40 9.46
CA LEU A 56 23.27 -15.02 10.12
C LEU A 56 23.83 -14.04 11.17
N PHE A 57 23.47 -14.22 12.44
CA PHE A 57 24.19 -13.56 13.53
C PHE A 57 25.58 -14.17 13.69
N SER A 58 26.62 -13.41 13.30
CA SER A 58 28.00 -13.76 13.59
C SER A 58 28.34 -13.34 15.03
N SER A 59 28.63 -14.30 15.91
CA SER A 59 29.13 -13.99 17.25
C SER A 59 30.55 -13.40 17.15
N PRO A 60 30.88 -12.31 17.86
CA PRO A 60 32.22 -11.69 17.82
C PRO A 60 33.37 -12.61 18.26
N LYS A 61 33.06 -13.76 18.87
CA LYS A 61 34.03 -14.74 19.37
C LYS A 61 33.99 -16.05 18.58
N GLY A 62 34.26 -16.01 17.28
CA GLY A 62 34.83 -17.10 16.46
C GLY A 62 34.37 -18.56 16.73
N GLY A 63 33.11 -18.78 17.10
CA GLY A 63 32.53 -20.10 17.36
C GLY A 63 31.21 -20.19 16.61
N GLU A 64 30.99 -21.32 15.93
CA GLU A 64 29.83 -21.51 15.07
C GLU A 64 28.54 -21.25 15.83
N SER A 65 27.81 -20.23 15.40
CA SER A 65 26.51 -19.85 15.93
C SER A 65 25.46 -20.75 15.32
N SER A 66 24.92 -21.70 16.10
CA SER A 66 23.82 -22.59 15.70
C SER A 66 22.45 -21.88 15.65
N ALA A 67 22.42 -20.55 15.60
CA ALA A 67 21.20 -19.75 15.61
C ALA A 67 21.01 -19.06 14.26
N GLN A 68 20.71 -19.84 13.22
CA GLN A 68 19.93 -19.32 12.10
C GLN A 68 18.53 -19.06 12.65
N ILE A 69 18.23 -17.80 12.95
CA ILE A 69 16.87 -17.37 13.27
C ILE A 69 16.23 -17.02 11.93
N THR A 70 15.20 -17.75 11.52
CA THR A 70 14.36 -17.43 10.36
C THR A 70 13.94 -15.97 10.45
N ALA A 71 14.44 -15.12 9.55
CA ALA A 71 14.27 -13.68 9.75
C ALA A 71 12.85 -13.24 9.40
N PHE A 72 12.29 -13.71 8.29
CA PHE A 72 10.89 -13.51 7.90
C PHE A 72 10.49 -14.62 6.92
N GLU A 73 9.35 -15.26 7.15
CA GLU A 73 8.70 -16.14 6.17
C GLU A 73 7.80 -15.29 5.25
N ASP A 74 7.64 -15.71 4.00
CA ASP A 74 6.65 -15.08 3.11
C ASP A 74 5.27 -15.20 3.75
N SER A 75 4.70 -14.07 4.15
CA SER A 75 3.42 -14.04 4.86
C SER A 75 2.23 -14.19 3.93
N TRP A 76 2.44 -14.15 2.61
CA TRP A 76 1.35 -14.21 1.65
C TRP A 76 1.19 -15.62 1.09
N HIS A 77 -0.03 -16.13 1.16
CA HIS A 77 -0.40 -17.43 0.62
C HIS A 77 -1.72 -17.33 -0.14
N TRP A 78 -1.83 -18.05 -1.25
CA TRP A 78 -3.10 -18.21 -1.95
C TRP A 78 -4.07 -18.99 -1.06
N GLY A 79 -5.13 -18.32 -0.59
CA GLY A 79 -6.17 -18.90 0.24
C GLY A 79 -7.55 -18.69 -0.37
N GLU A 80 -8.59 -19.12 0.35
CA GLU A 80 -9.98 -18.99 -0.09
C GLU A 80 -10.36 -17.53 -0.40
N GLN A 81 -9.90 -16.58 0.42
CA GLN A 81 -10.14 -15.15 0.19
C GLN A 81 -9.51 -14.68 -1.14
N ALA A 82 -8.26 -15.05 -1.41
CA ALA A 82 -7.57 -14.68 -2.65
C ALA A 82 -8.29 -15.24 -3.89
N GLU A 83 -8.78 -16.49 -3.80
CA GLU A 83 -9.57 -17.12 -4.86
C GLU A 83 -10.87 -16.35 -5.14
N GLN A 84 -11.59 -15.97 -4.08
CA GLN A 84 -12.84 -15.21 -4.21
C GLN A 84 -12.60 -13.82 -4.82
N GLU A 85 -11.60 -13.08 -4.33
CA GLU A 85 -11.24 -11.76 -4.83
C GLU A 85 -10.78 -11.82 -6.30
N PHE A 86 -10.02 -12.84 -6.68
CA PHE A 86 -9.62 -13.06 -8.06
C PHE A 86 -10.82 -13.33 -8.96
N ALA A 87 -11.75 -14.19 -8.55
CA ALA A 87 -12.97 -14.48 -9.30
C ALA A 87 -13.82 -13.21 -9.53
N GLU A 88 -13.91 -12.32 -8.52
CA GLU A 88 -14.57 -11.02 -8.64
C GLU A 88 -13.88 -10.11 -9.66
N ILE A 89 -12.54 -10.06 -9.67
CA ILE A 89 -11.76 -9.26 -10.61
C ILE A 89 -11.98 -9.74 -12.05
N VAL A 90 -11.97 -11.06 -12.28
CA VAL A 90 -12.16 -11.66 -13.62
C VAL A 90 -13.56 -11.39 -14.17
N GLN A 91 -14.58 -11.30 -13.31
CA GLN A 91 -15.97 -11.07 -13.70
C GLN A 91 -16.39 -9.59 -13.69
N GLY A 92 -15.51 -8.70 -13.22
CA GLY A 92 -15.77 -7.28 -13.06
C GLY A 92 -15.88 -6.51 -14.38
N GLN A 93 -16.28 -5.24 -14.30
CA GLN A 93 -16.39 -4.37 -15.48
C GLN A 93 -15.03 -3.89 -16.01
N ASN A 94 -14.01 -3.84 -15.13
CA ASN A 94 -12.66 -3.37 -15.45
C ASN A 94 -11.66 -4.54 -15.40
N THR A 95 -11.69 -5.40 -16.42
CA THR A 95 -10.88 -6.63 -16.49
C THR A 95 -9.45 -6.42 -16.97
N ASN A 96 -9.06 -5.21 -17.38
CA ASN A 96 -7.72 -4.94 -17.92
C ASN A 96 -6.60 -5.41 -16.97
N VAL A 97 -6.82 -5.34 -15.65
CA VAL A 97 -5.86 -5.83 -14.65
C VAL A 97 -5.87 -7.36 -14.57
N ALA A 98 -7.03 -8.00 -14.72
CA ALA A 98 -7.17 -9.45 -14.76
C ALA A 98 -6.42 -10.05 -15.96
N GLU A 99 -6.42 -9.36 -17.10
CA GLU A 99 -5.72 -9.77 -18.32
C GLU A 99 -4.19 -9.66 -18.24
N MET A 100 -3.66 -8.90 -17.26
CA MET A 100 -2.22 -8.68 -17.08
C MET A 100 -1.56 -9.67 -16.11
N MET A 101 -2.34 -10.45 -15.35
CA MET A 101 -1.86 -11.46 -14.40
C MET A 101 -1.74 -12.84 -15.06
#